data_AF-A0A3D3VPH5-F1
#
_entry.id   AF-A0A3D3VPH5-F1
#
_cell.length_a   1.000
_cell.length_b   1.000
_cell.length_c   1.000
_cell.angle_alpha   90.00
_cell.angle_beta   90.00
_cell.angle_gamma   90.00
#
_symmetry.space_group_name_H-M   'P 1'
#
loop_
_entity.id
_entity.type
_entity.pdbx_description
1 polymer ?
#
loop_
_entity_poly.entity_id
_entity_poly.type
_entity_poly.pdbx_seq_one_letter_code
_entity_poly.pdbx_strand_id
1 'polypeptide(L)' 'MKIQVVWFKRDLRLSDHAALAEAAKLGPVLPLIMVEPAYWQLPDT' A
#
# COMPACT_ATOMS: atom_id res chain seq x y z
N MET A 1 14.39 15.13 -5.13
CA MET A 1 13.79 13.81 -4.85
C MET A 1 12.30 14.00 -4.58
N LYS A 2 11.43 13.13 -5.11
CA LYS A 2 9.98 13.14 -4.82
C LYS A 2 9.65 11.92 -3.97
N ILE A 3 8.83 12.10 -2.94
CA ILE A 3 8.30 11.02 -2.11
C ILE A 3 7.27 10.25 -2.93
N GLN A 4 7.29 8.92 -2.83
CA GLN A 4 6.32 8.02 -3.43
C GLN A 4 5.31 7.59 -2.35
N VAL A 5 4.03 7.84 -2.57
CA VAL A 5 2.98 7.39 -1.65
C VAL A 5 2.49 6.02 -2.08
N VAL A 6 2.50 5.06 -1.17
CA VAL A 6 1.98 3.70 -1.41
C VAL A 6 0.81 3.46 -0.47
N TRP A 7 -0.39 3.29 -1.03
CA TRP A 7 -1.58 2.97 -0.24
C TRP A 7 -1.72 1.46 -0.08
N PHE A 8 -1.55 0.99 1.15
CA PHE A 8 -1.84 -0.38 1.57
C PHE A 8 -3.33 -0.47 1.92
N LYS A 9 -4.07 -1.31 1.19
CA LYS A 9 -5.49 -1.56 1.46
C LYS A 9 -5.62 -2.72 2.44
N ARG A 10 -6.08 -3.88 2.00
CA ARG A 10 -6.07 -5.13 2.81
C ARG A 10 -4.77 -5.91 2.65
N ASP A 11 -3.90 -5.49 1.74
CA ASP A 11 -2.63 -6.12 1.39
C ASP A 11 -1.48 -5.59 2.25
N LEU A 12 -1.59 -5.81 3.57
CA LEU A 12 -0.55 -5.46 4.55
C LEU A 12 0.68 -6.38 4.45
N ARG A 13 1.34 -6.40 3.29
CA ARG A 13 2.52 -7.23 2.99
C ARG A 13 3.67 -6.39 2.46
N LEU A 14 4.91 -6.75 2.82
CA LEU A 14 6.11 -6.11 2.29
C LEU A 14 6.74 -6.90 1.15
N SER A 15 6.67 -8.23 1.23
CA SER A 15 7.14 -9.14 0.18
C SER A 15 6.06 -9.31 -0.90
N ASP A 16 6.50 -9.52 -2.13
CA ASP A 16 5.61 -9.72 -3.29
C ASP A 16 4.56 -8.61 -3.45
N HIS A 17 5.00 -7.36 -3.26
CA HIS A 17 4.15 -6.17 -3.35
C HIS A 17 4.64 -5.28 -4.49
N ALA A 18 4.12 -5.52 -5.70
CA ALA A 18 4.58 -4.83 -6.92
C ALA A 18 4.58 -3.30 -6.80
N ALA A 19 3.52 -2.69 -6.26
CA ALA A 19 3.46 -1.23 -6.12
C ALA A 19 4.53 -0.67 -5.16
N LEU A 20 4.84 -1.38 -4.07
CA LEU A 20 5.91 -1.01 -3.14
C LEU A 20 7.28 -1.14 -3.81
N ALA A 21 7.50 -2.23 -4.55
CA ALA A 21 8.75 -2.46 -5.28
C ALA A 21 9.01 -1.39 -6.35
N GLU A 22 7.99 -1.00 -7.12
CA GLU A 22 8.12 0.07 -8.11
C GLU A 22 8.33 1.44 -7.46
N ALA A 23 7.60 1.75 -6.38
CA ALA A 23 7.79 3.01 -5.64
C ALA A 23 9.20 3.15 -5.07
N ALA A 24 9.76 2.08 -4.50
CA ALA A 24 11.11 2.08 -3.94
C ALA A 24 12.20 2.39 -4.99
N LYS A 25 11.98 2.06 -6.27
CA LYS A 25 12.89 2.41 -7.37
C LYS A 25 12.85 3.91 -7.71
N LEU A 26 11.75 4.60 -7.42
CA LEU A 26 11.53 6.00 -7.78
C LEU A 26 11.91 6.98 -6.65
N GLY A 27 12.11 6.49 -5.42
CA GLY A 27 12.59 7.30 -4.31
C GLY A 27 12.08 6.82 -2.94
N PRO A 28 12.20 7.66 -1.90
CA PRO A 28 11.68 7.37 -0.56
C PRO A 28 10.17 7.10 -0.60
N VAL A 29 9.75 6.06 0.10
CA VAL A 29 8.34 5.64 0.16
C VAL A 29 7.69 6.13 1.45
N LEU A 30 6.51 6.73 1.32
CA LEU A 30 5.58 6.98 2.41
C LEU A 30 4.44 5.95 2.35
N PRO A 31 4.46 4.92 3.21
CA PRO A 31 3.35 3.98 3.32
C PRO A 31 2.13 4.67 3.96
N LEU A 32 0.96 4.53 3.33
CA LEU A 32 -0.31 5.07 3.79
C LEU A 32 -1.30 3.92 3.98
N ILE A 33 -1.99 3.92 5.12
CA ILE A 33 -3.14 3.04 5.37
C ILE A 33 -4.32 3.94 5.72
N MET A 34 -5.46 3.67 5.07
CA MET A 34 -6.75 4.27 5.43
C MET A 34 -7.67 3.14 5.89
N VAL A 35 -8.06 3.18 7.16
CA VAL A 35 -8.96 2.18 7.72
C VAL A 35 -10.40 2.60 7.43
N GLU A 36 -11.06 1.81 6.59
CA GLU A 36 -12.46 2.00 6.18
C GLU A 36 -13.30 0.84 6.74
N PRO A 37 -13.91 0.96 7.94
CA PRO A 37 -14.51 -0.18 8.64
C PRO A 37 -15.53 -0.98 7.81
N ALA A 38 -16.36 -0.29 7.01
CA ALA A 38 -17.34 -0.93 6.15
C ALA A 38 -16.69 -1.75 5.01
N TYR A 39 -15.60 -1.25 4.43
CA TYR A 39 -14.87 -1.96 3.37
C TYR A 39 -14.15 -3.21 3.91
N TRP A 40 -13.59 -3.11 5.11
CA TRP A 40 -12.88 -4.23 5.75
C TRP A 40 -13.80 -5.39 6.16
N GLN A 41 -15.09 -5.12 6.35
CA GLN A 41 -16.09 -6.14 6.67
C GLN A 41 -16.66 -6.84 5.42
N LEU A 42 -16.28 -6.41 4.22
CA LEU A 42 -16.69 -7.10 2.98
C LEU A 42 -16.05 -8.49 2.92
N PRO A 43 -16.75 -9.49 2.34
CA PRO A 43 -16.19 -10.82 2.11
C PRO A 43 -14.96 -10.75 1.21
N ASP A 44 -14.10 -11.74 1.35
CA ASP A 44 -12.98 -11.92 0.42
C ASP A 44 -13.51 -12.19 -0.99
N THR A 45 -12.96 -11.46 -1.96
CA THR A 45 -13.20 -11.64 -3.39
C THR A 45 -12.11 -12.48 -4.05
#